data_AF-A0A937X667-F1
#
_entry.id   AF-A0A937X667-F1
#
_cell.length_a   1.000
_cell.length_b   1.000
_cell.length_c   1.000
_cell.angle_alpha   90.00
_cell.angle_beta   90.00
_cell.angle_gamma   90.00
#
_symmetry.space_group_name_H-M   'P 1'
#
loop_
_entity.id
_entity.type
_entity.pdbx_description
1 polymer ?
#
loop_
_entity_poly.entity_id
_entity_poly.type
_entity_poly.pdbx_seq_one_letter_code
_entity_poly.pdbx_strand_id
1 'polypeptide(L)'
;MQRVNRQLCRYRPKASFFICATYLEIAPLSGEYELINAGLSLPWHGSDPLIAKGRPLGFSEKTVFGLFTDRLEPGQALFCHTDGLEDGRYSNGHPVGFDGVRRIVEELAQATGKRAAMATHLEGIDLFDDITALRLARPGEAAGRDHS
;
A
#
# COMPACT_ATOMS: atom_id res chain seq x y z
N MET A 1 16.46 3.23 2.84
CA MET A 1 15.67 4.00 3.83
C MET A 1 16.48 4.75 4.91
N GLN A 2 17.42 4.12 5.63
CA GLN A 2 18.11 4.75 6.77
C GLN A 2 18.83 6.08 6.47
N ARG A 3 19.51 6.20 5.33
CA ARG A 3 20.20 7.45 4.93
C ARG A 3 19.22 8.62 4.78
N VAL A 4 18.07 8.37 4.15
CA VAL A 4 17.00 9.36 3.96
C VAL A 4 16.45 9.80 5.33
N ASN A 5 16.17 8.84 6.22
CA ASN A 5 15.73 9.14 7.59
C ASN A 5 16.71 10.06 8.35
N ARG A 6 18.01 9.75 8.31
CA ARG A 6 19.04 10.60 8.95
C ARG A 6 19.07 12.01 8.37
N GLN A 7 18.96 12.15 7.05
CA GLN A 7 18.91 13.47 6.41
C GLN A 7 17.67 14.24 6.87
N LEU A 8 16.50 13.60 6.90
CA LEU A 8 15.27 14.24 7.36
C LEU A 8 15.35 14.66 8.84
N CYS A 9 15.95 13.85 9.71
CA CYS A 9 16.15 14.23 11.12
C CYS A 9 17.09 15.45 11.27
N ARG A 10 18.10 15.59 10.42
CA ARG A 10 19.08 16.69 10.47
C ARG A 10 18.58 18.00 9.88
N TYR A 11 17.81 17.93 8.80
CA TYR A 11 17.42 19.10 8.01
C TYR A 11 15.97 19.55 8.24
N ARG A 12 15.22 18.92 9.15
CA ARG A 12 13.83 19.32 9.43
C ARG A 12 13.75 20.74 10.03
N PRO A 13 12.94 21.64 9.44
CA PRO A 13 12.79 23.02 9.93
C PRO A 13 12.14 23.13 11.33
N LYS A 14 11.37 22.11 11.75
CA LYS A 14 10.72 22.03 13.07
C LYS A 14 10.72 20.58 13.56
N ALA A 15 10.74 20.39 14.87
CA ALA A 15 10.76 19.07 15.52
C ALA A 15 9.53 18.19 15.22
N SER A 16 8.48 18.74 14.61
CA SER A 16 7.18 18.10 14.40
C SER A 16 6.95 17.54 12.99
N PHE A 17 7.88 17.70 12.05
CA PHE A 17 7.69 17.19 10.68
C PHE A 17 8.29 15.78 10.52
N PHE A 18 7.46 14.87 10.05
CA PHE A 18 7.82 13.52 9.64
C PHE A 18 7.13 13.18 8.32
N ILE A 19 7.60 12.13 7.66
CA ILE A 19 7.04 11.64 6.39
C ILE A 19 6.68 10.18 6.55
N CYS A 20 5.42 9.84 6.30
CA CYS A 20 4.98 8.46 6.15
C CYS A 20 5.24 8.01 4.72
N ALA A 21 5.85 6.83 4.53
CA ALA A 21 6.15 6.34 3.19
C ALA A 21 6.24 4.81 3.15
N THR A 22 5.83 4.22 2.03
CA THR A 22 6.11 2.83 1.68
C THR A 22 7.06 2.81 0.49
N TYR A 23 8.12 2.02 0.58
CA TYR A 23 9.04 1.73 -0.52
C TYR A 23 8.93 0.26 -0.89
N LEU A 24 8.83 0.00 -2.19
CA LEU A 24 8.71 -1.34 -2.76
C LEU A 24 9.65 -1.44 -3.96
N GLU A 25 10.50 -2.45 -3.95
CA GLU A 25 11.30 -2.87 -5.10
C GLU A 25 10.87 -4.27 -5.51
N ILE A 26 10.70 -4.51 -6.80
CA ILE A 26 10.26 -5.82 -7.33
C ILE A 26 11.12 -6.22 -8.52
N ALA A 27 11.58 -7.47 -8.52
CA ALA A 27 12.18 -8.10 -9.68
C ALA A 27 11.06 -8.56 -10.63
N PRO A 28 10.89 -7.93 -11.81
CA PRO A 28 9.70 -8.15 -12.65
C PRO A 28 9.60 -9.58 -13.21
N LEU A 29 10.72 -10.27 -13.39
CA LEU A 29 10.76 -11.62 -13.93
C LEU A 29 10.42 -12.69 -12.89
N SER A 30 11.06 -12.64 -11.71
CA SER A 30 10.84 -13.62 -10.64
C SER A 30 9.60 -13.31 -9.79
N GLY A 31 9.20 -12.04 -9.70
CA GLY A 31 8.17 -11.54 -8.79
C GLY A 31 8.65 -11.35 -7.36
N GLU A 32 9.93 -11.63 -7.07
CA GLU A 32 10.53 -11.36 -5.76
C GLU A 32 10.51 -9.88 -5.48
N TYR A 33 10.11 -9.50 -4.28
CA TYR A 33 10.01 -8.10 -3.89
C TYR A 33 10.52 -7.87 -2.47
N GLU A 34 10.99 -6.65 -2.27
CA GLU A 34 11.41 -6.11 -1.00
C GLU A 34 10.54 -4.90 -0.66
N LEU A 35 10.00 -4.87 0.54
CA LEU A 35 9.13 -3.80 1.02
C LEU A 35 9.63 -3.23 2.34
N ILE A 36 9.63 -1.90 2.43
CA ILE A 36 9.85 -1.17 3.68
C ILE A 36 8.67 -0.21 3.87
N ASN A 37 7.97 -0.35 5.00
CA ASN A 37 6.97 0.62 5.43
C ASN A 37 7.53 1.50 6.55
N ALA A 38 7.48 2.82 6.34
CA ALA A 38 7.91 3.85 7.26
C ALA A 38 6.70 4.66 7.72
N GLY A 39 5.80 4.03 8.49
CA GLY A 39 4.71 4.69 9.19
C GLY A 39 3.46 4.98 8.35
N LEU A 40 3.38 4.48 7.11
CA LEU A 40 2.15 4.52 6.31
C LEU A 40 1.22 3.37 6.73
N SER A 41 -0.04 3.43 6.28
CA SER A 41 -0.99 2.31 6.31
C SER A 41 -0.38 1.01 5.78
N LEU A 42 -0.85 -0.12 6.34
CA LEU A 42 -0.28 -1.42 6.02
C LEU A 42 -0.55 -1.76 4.54
N PRO A 43 0.48 -2.16 3.78
CA PRO A 43 0.28 -2.77 2.47
C PRO A 43 -0.47 -4.09 2.59
N TRP A 44 -1.12 -4.52 1.51
CA TRP A 44 -1.88 -5.75 1.43
C TRP A 44 -1.35 -6.65 0.31
N HIS A 45 -1.23 -7.94 0.58
CA HIS A 45 -0.94 -8.98 -0.42
C HIS A 45 -2.17 -9.86 -0.53
N GLY A 46 -2.94 -9.68 -1.60
CA GLY A 46 -4.32 -10.19 -1.61
C GLY A 46 -5.11 -9.58 -0.44
N SER A 47 -5.86 -10.40 0.30
CA SER A 47 -6.62 -9.98 1.49
C SER A 47 -5.78 -9.86 2.76
N ASP A 48 -4.51 -10.26 2.72
CA ASP A 48 -3.66 -10.34 3.91
C ASP A 48 -2.84 -9.06 4.09
N PRO A 49 -2.89 -8.42 5.28
CA PRO A 49 -2.06 -7.27 5.57
C PRO A 49 -0.59 -7.68 5.76
N LEU A 50 0.33 -6.98 5.11
CA LEU A 50 1.75 -7.15 5.31
C LEU A 50 2.19 -6.42 6.56
N ILE A 51 2.67 -7.16 7.56
CA ILE A 51 3.19 -6.59 8.81
C ILE A 51 4.59 -6.01 8.54
N ALA A 52 4.64 -4.86 7.90
CA ALA A 52 5.83 -4.04 7.74
C ALA A 52 5.77 -2.89 8.75
N LYS A 53 6.50 -3.03 9.86
CA LYS A 53 6.52 -2.03 10.94
C LYS A 53 7.73 -1.10 10.79
N GLY A 54 7.46 0.19 10.77
CA GLY A 54 8.46 1.25 10.86
C GLY A 54 7.78 2.53 11.31
N ARG A 55 8.49 3.36 12.09
CA ARG A 55 8.00 4.70 12.41
C ARG A 55 8.16 5.60 11.19
N PRO A 56 7.42 6.72 11.11
CA PRO A 56 7.61 7.71 10.07
C PRO A 56 9.07 8.15 9.92
N LEU A 57 9.47 8.47 8.68
CA LEU A 57 10.77 9.05 8.40
C LEU A 57 10.90 10.41 9.06
N GLY A 58 12.10 10.73 9.52
CA GLY A 58 12.36 11.96 10.26
C GLY A 58 11.89 11.90 11.70
N PHE A 59 11.26 10.82 12.18
CA PHE A 59 10.80 10.70 13.57
C PHE A 59 11.99 10.68 14.55
N SER A 60 12.95 9.78 14.33
CA SER A 60 14.17 9.64 15.12
C SER A 60 15.29 9.07 14.26
N GLU A 61 16.53 9.52 14.45
CA GLU A 61 17.69 8.91 13.78
C GLU A 61 17.87 7.44 14.17
N LYS A 62 17.34 7.03 15.33
CA LYS A 62 17.38 5.65 15.83
C LYS A 62 16.27 4.75 15.27
N THR A 63 15.36 5.28 14.44
CA THR A 63 14.30 4.46 13.83
C THR A 63 14.93 3.35 12.99
N VAL A 64 14.54 2.10 13.31
CA VAL A 64 14.84 0.93 12.49
C VAL A 64 13.64 0.67 11.59
N PHE A 65 13.93 0.37 10.33
CA PHE A 65 12.92 0.04 9.33
C PHE A 65 13.01 -1.45 9.04
N GLY A 66 11.92 -2.18 9.25
CA GLY A 66 11.85 -3.59 8.88
C GLY A 66 11.89 -3.75 7.37
N LEU A 67 12.73 -4.67 6.90
CA LEU A 67 12.70 -5.17 5.53
C LEU A 67 11.78 -6.39 5.50
N PHE A 68 10.75 -6.32 4.67
CA PHE A 68 9.90 -7.46 4.35
C PHE A 68 10.27 -7.97 2.96
N THR A 69 10.37 -9.28 2.81
CA THR A 69 10.73 -9.93 1.55
C THR A 69 9.74 -11.04 1.26
N ASP A 70 9.21 -11.09 0.05
CA ASP A 70 8.31 -12.15 -0.38
C ASP A 70 8.28 -12.22 -1.92
N ARG A 71 7.45 -13.08 -2.49
CA ARG A 71 7.28 -13.26 -3.93
C ARG A 71 5.82 -13.07 -4.32
N LEU A 72 5.61 -12.26 -5.35
CA LEU A 72 4.32 -12.11 -5.98
C LEU A 72 4.15 -13.20 -7.05
N GLU A 73 3.28 -14.18 -6.83
CA GLU A 73 2.99 -15.21 -7.83
C GLU A 73 2.19 -14.66 -9.02
N PRO A 74 2.25 -15.28 -10.21
CA PRO A 74 1.41 -14.89 -11.34
C PRO A 74 -0.08 -14.80 -10.94
N GLY A 75 -0.73 -13.71 -11.33
CA GLY A 75 -2.12 -13.43 -10.99
C GLY A 75 -2.33 -12.74 -9.62
N GLN A 76 -1.31 -12.68 -8.77
CA GLN A 76 -1.40 -11.98 -7.49
C GLN A 76 -1.14 -10.47 -7.63
N ALA A 77 -1.52 -9.72 -6.59
CA ALA A 77 -1.30 -8.29 -6.51
C ALA A 77 -0.97 -7.81 -5.10
N LEU A 78 -0.18 -6.74 -5.04
CA LEU A 78 0.02 -5.89 -3.88
C LEU A 78 -0.87 -4.65 -3.97
N PHE A 79 -1.41 -4.23 -2.84
CA PHE A 79 -2.18 -3.00 -2.70
C PHE A 79 -1.58 -2.13 -1.61
N CYS A 80 -1.22 -0.89 -1.95
CA CYS A 80 -0.72 0.11 -1.01
C CYS A 80 -1.66 1.31 -1.06
N HIS A 81 -1.87 1.97 0.07
CA HIS A 81 -2.69 3.18 0.12
C HIS A 81 -2.19 4.13 1.22
N THR A 82 -2.62 5.38 1.15
CA THR A 82 -2.50 6.35 2.24
C THR A 82 -3.62 6.14 3.27
N ASP A 83 -3.42 6.73 4.45
CA ASP A 83 -4.37 6.73 5.57
C ASP A 83 -5.70 7.41 5.24
N GLY A 84 -5.73 8.35 4.28
CA GLY A 84 -6.97 8.97 3.80
C GLY A 84 -8.06 7.95 3.39
N LEU A 85 -7.68 6.74 2.95
CA LEU A 85 -8.65 5.67 2.67
C LEU A 85 -9.21 5.02 3.95
N GLU A 86 -8.39 4.82 4.99
CA GLU A 86 -8.85 4.27 6.27
C GLU A 86 -9.67 5.29 7.08
N ASP A 87 -9.25 6.55 7.04
CA ASP A 87 -9.88 7.67 7.75
C ASP A 87 -11.14 8.20 7.06
N GLY A 88 -11.34 7.84 5.79
CA GLY A 88 -12.56 8.09 5.06
C GLY A 88 -13.79 7.50 5.75
N ARG A 89 -14.98 8.06 5.45
CA ARG A 89 -16.24 7.62 6.05
C ARG A 89 -17.24 7.22 4.99
N TYR A 90 -17.97 6.14 5.23
CA TYR A 90 -19.15 5.83 4.43
C TYR A 90 -20.26 6.87 4.66
N SER A 91 -21.24 6.91 3.77
CA SER A 91 -22.40 7.82 3.85
C SER A 91 -23.21 7.70 5.15
N ASN A 92 -23.14 6.56 5.84
CA ASN A 92 -23.75 6.35 7.15
C ASN A 92 -22.90 6.90 8.32
N GLY A 93 -21.78 7.57 8.04
CA GLY A 93 -20.86 8.15 9.02
C GLY A 93 -19.87 7.17 9.65
N HIS A 94 -19.97 5.87 9.36
CA HIS A 94 -19.01 4.88 9.86
C HIS A 94 -17.66 5.02 9.15
N PRO A 95 -16.53 4.89 9.87
CA PRO A 95 -15.22 4.88 9.24
C PRO A 95 -15.08 3.68 8.32
N VAL A 96 -14.34 3.85 7.23
CA VAL A 96 -13.90 2.73 6.37
C VAL A 96 -13.04 1.80 7.21
N GLY A 97 -11.98 2.34 7.80
CA GLY A 97 -11.07 1.62 8.68
C GLY A 97 -10.45 0.36 8.04
N PHE A 98 -9.76 -0.42 8.87
CA PHE A 98 -9.05 -1.61 8.42
C PHE A 98 -9.95 -2.68 7.75
N ASP A 99 -11.14 -2.93 8.32
CA ASP A 99 -12.09 -3.90 7.76
C ASP A 99 -12.69 -3.43 6.43
N GLY A 100 -12.98 -2.14 6.29
CA GLY A 100 -13.47 -1.57 5.04
C GLY A 100 -12.43 -1.64 3.93
N VAL A 101 -11.16 -1.35 4.26
CA VAL A 101 -10.06 -1.53 3.30
C VAL A 101 -9.90 -2.98 2.88
N ARG A 102 -9.94 -3.94 3.82
CA ARG A 102 -9.86 -5.38 3.48
C ARG A 102 -10.94 -5.76 2.46
N ARG A 103 -12.18 -5.35 2.70
CA ARG A 103 -13.30 -5.61 1.78
C ARG A 103 -13.04 -5.02 0.39
N ILE A 104 -12.59 -3.76 0.32
CA ILE A 104 -12.24 -3.11 -0.95
C ILE A 104 -11.17 -3.92 -1.69
N VAL A 105 -10.14 -4.39 -0.98
CA VAL A 105 -9.06 -5.19 -1.59
C VAL A 105 -9.56 -6.55 -2.11
N GLU A 106 -10.43 -7.21 -1.36
CA GLU A 106 -11.07 -8.48 -1.75
C GLU A 106 -11.97 -8.31 -2.99
N GLU A 107 -12.82 -7.28 -3.00
CA GLU A 107 -13.71 -6.96 -4.12
C GLU A 107 -12.90 -6.55 -5.35
N LEU A 108 -11.85 -5.75 -5.16
CA LEU A 108 -10.88 -5.47 -6.20
C LEU A 108 -10.22 -6.74 -6.71
N ALA A 109 -9.96 -7.77 -5.92
CA ALA A 109 -9.37 -9.01 -6.46
C ALA A 109 -10.30 -9.69 -7.47
N GLN A 110 -11.62 -9.57 -7.31
CA GLN A 110 -12.63 -10.20 -8.17
C GLN A 110 -13.14 -9.32 -9.32
N ALA A 111 -13.01 -8.00 -9.23
CA ALA A 111 -13.60 -7.08 -10.20
C ALA A 111 -13.03 -7.20 -11.63
N THR A 112 -13.88 -7.11 -12.65
CA THR A 112 -13.47 -6.82 -14.03
C THR A 112 -13.30 -5.31 -14.18
N GLY A 113 -12.08 -4.82 -14.43
CA GLY A 113 -11.80 -3.39 -14.50
C GLY A 113 -11.50 -2.74 -13.14
N LYS A 114 -10.37 -3.11 -12.53
CA LYS A 114 -9.92 -2.71 -11.18
C LYS A 114 -9.97 -1.21 -10.89
N ARG A 115 -9.59 -0.37 -11.88
CA ARG A 115 -9.58 1.09 -11.73
C ARG A 115 -10.99 1.66 -11.58
N ALA A 116 -11.95 1.16 -12.37
CA ALA A 116 -13.34 1.61 -12.29
C ALA A 116 -13.96 1.15 -10.96
N ALA A 117 -13.71 -0.09 -10.55
CA ALA A 117 -14.15 -0.59 -9.24
C ALA A 117 -13.62 0.26 -8.08
N MET A 118 -12.34 0.63 -8.09
CA MET A 118 -11.78 1.55 -7.09
C MET A 118 -12.48 2.92 -7.12
N ALA A 119 -12.71 3.50 -8.31
CA ALA A 119 -13.43 4.77 -8.40
C ALA A 119 -14.84 4.69 -7.79
N THR A 120 -15.58 3.61 -8.05
CA THR A 120 -16.90 3.37 -7.45
C THR A 120 -16.84 3.27 -5.92
N HIS A 121 -15.80 2.64 -5.35
CA HIS A 121 -15.62 2.66 -3.89
C HIS A 121 -15.41 4.07 -3.36
N LEU A 122 -14.57 4.87 -4.02
CA LEU A 122 -14.24 6.22 -3.58
C LEU A 122 -15.44 7.18 -3.71
N GLU A 123 -16.31 7.02 -4.70
CA GLU A 123 -17.55 7.81 -4.82
C GLU A 123 -18.48 7.65 -3.62
N GLY A 124 -18.44 6.50 -2.94
CA GLY A 124 -19.25 6.21 -1.76
C GLY A 124 -18.62 6.61 -0.43
N ILE A 125 -17.42 7.21 -0.45
CA ILE A 125 -16.63 7.55 0.74
C ILE A 125 -16.47 9.07 0.80
N ASP A 126 -16.88 9.65 1.92
CA ASP A 126 -16.54 11.02 2.29
C ASP A 126 -15.05 11.08 2.69
N LEU A 127 -14.27 11.82 1.91
CA LEU A 127 -12.82 11.88 2.04
C LEU A 127 -12.43 12.97 3.02
N PHE A 128 -11.70 12.58 4.06
CA PHE A 128 -11.19 13.51 5.06
C PHE A 128 -9.80 14.08 4.70
N ASP A 129 -8.99 13.30 3.98
CA ASP A 129 -7.62 13.64 3.57
C ASP A 129 -7.35 13.12 2.14
N ASP A 130 -6.19 13.48 1.58
CA ASP A 130 -5.76 13.04 0.27
C ASP A 130 -5.61 11.50 0.20
N ILE A 131 -6.17 10.90 -0.86
CA ILE A 131 -6.04 9.48 -1.12
C ILE A 131 -5.08 9.23 -2.27
N THR A 132 -4.07 8.40 -1.99
CA THR A 132 -3.32 7.70 -3.02
C THR A 132 -3.48 6.20 -2.81
N ALA A 133 -3.87 5.48 -3.85
CA ALA A 133 -3.94 4.02 -3.88
C ALA A 133 -3.12 3.48 -5.06
N LEU A 134 -2.26 2.51 -4.78
CA LEU A 134 -1.41 1.84 -5.76
C LEU A 134 -1.72 0.35 -5.74
N ARG A 135 -2.07 -0.20 -6.91
CA ARG A 135 -2.15 -1.64 -7.12
C ARG A 135 -1.04 -2.09 -8.07
N LEU A 136 -0.13 -2.91 -7.58
CA LEU A 136 0.90 -3.56 -8.38
C LEU A 136 0.51 -5.02 -8.58
N ALA A 137 0.36 -5.47 -9.82
CA ALA A 137 -0.03 -6.84 -10.11
C ALA A 137 0.95 -7.53 -11.02
N ARG A 138 1.21 -8.80 -10.74
CA ARG A 138 1.90 -9.69 -11.67
C ARG A 138 0.84 -10.29 -12.59
N PRO A 139 0.95 -10.12 -13.92
CA PRO A 139 0.06 -10.79 -14.85
C PRO A 139 0.02 -12.29 -14.58
N GLY A 140 -1.16 -12.91 -14.71
CA GLY A 140 -1.25 -14.37 -14.75
C GLY A 140 -0.48 -14.90 -15.96
N GLU A 141 -0.07 -16.16 -15.91
CA GLU A 141 0.40 -16.83 -17.11
C GLU A 141 -0.73 -16.78 -18.15
N ALA A 142 -0.43 -16.30 -19.36
CA ALA A 142 -1.37 -16.42 -20.45
C ALA A 142 -1.60 -17.91 -20.65
N ALA A 143 -2.84 -18.38 -20.47
CA ALA A 143 -3.23 -19.70 -20.91
C ALA A 143 -2.71 -19.88 -22.33
N GLY A 144 -1.90 -20.91 -22.54
CA GLY A 144 -1.16 -21.13 -23.77
C GLY A 144 -2.03 -20.82 -24.98
N ARG A 145 -1.56 -19.91 -25.84
CA ARG A 145 -2.13 -19.81 -27.18
C ARG A 145 -1.76 -21.12 -27.87
N ASP A 146 -2.66 -22.08 -27.84
CA ASP A 146 -2.61 -23.25 -28.71
C ASP A 146 -2.52 -22.72 -30.16
N HIS A 147 -1.31 -22.74 -30.70
CA HIS A 147 -1.08 -22.61 -32.12
C HIS A 147 -1.22 -24.03 -32.67
N SER A 148 -2.45 -24.39 -33.05
CA SER A 148 -2.69 -25.44 -34.03
C SER A 148 -2.85 -24.80 -35.41
#